data_AF-A0A1F8KE21-F1
#
_entry.id   AF-A0A1F8KE21-F1
#
_cell.length_a   1.000
_cell.length_b   1.000
_cell.length_c   1.000
_cell.angle_alpha   90.00
_cell.angle_beta   90.00
_cell.angle_gamma   90.00
#
_symmetry.space_group_name_H-M   'P 1'
#
loop_
_entity.id
_entity.type
_entity.pdbx_description
1 polymer ?
#
loop_
_entity_poly.entity_id
_entity_poly.type
_entity_poly.pdbx_seq_one_letter_code
_entity_poly.pdbx_strand_id
1 'polypeptide(L)'
;MTAIPRLPANPAILICAIDRSLYKVKMDRCKIDNFENNVIDLVAKIAPWFAPIPTAFLVGRATVEHLEWPVAIGILAGAVIESLGLVTCATALDLYQFNQNRRKNDPPAPFGLAVFLILIYFVVAVFLTIVLDIQPAWSLVAPAIFPLLSLVGVTEIALRKNYQDRIQKIANEKADRRAERQASSSNRRQDLQVPGQASLSDMLSKNGQLDMNLNKLQAGRKAKLDSRLDRLLDIYHTNPSLGISDVARLLNVSRQTIYSYLEQLEKAGKIRRTDQGIEVIE
;
A
#
# COMPACT_ATOMS: atom_id res chain seq x y z
N MET A 1 1.43 64.48 3.73
CA MET A 1 0.76 64.29 2.43
C MET A 1 1.00 62.86 1.97
N THR A 2 0.08 61.96 2.28
CA THR A 2 0.10 60.56 1.86
C THR A 2 -0.64 60.42 0.54
N ALA A 3 0.07 60.01 -0.51
CA ALA A 3 -0.49 59.81 -1.84
C ALA A 3 -1.47 58.63 -1.83
N ILE A 4 -2.72 58.88 -2.23
CA ILE A 4 -3.75 57.85 -2.40
C ILE A 4 -3.47 57.15 -3.73
N PRO A 5 -3.24 55.81 -3.74
CA PRO A 5 -3.00 55.08 -4.98
C PRO A 5 -4.27 55.07 -5.84
N ARG A 6 -4.14 55.47 -7.11
CA ARG A 6 -5.22 55.42 -8.10
C ARG A 6 -5.57 53.97 -8.42
N LEU A 7 -6.84 53.61 -8.26
CA LEU A 7 -7.38 52.31 -8.67
C LEU A 7 -7.39 52.18 -10.20
N PRO A 8 -7.06 51.01 -10.77
CA PRO A 8 -7.09 50.80 -12.21
C PRO A 8 -8.54 50.81 -12.73
N ALA A 9 -8.80 51.58 -13.79
CA ALA A 9 -10.14 51.80 -14.36
C ALA A 9 -10.70 50.61 -15.16
N ASN A 10 -9.96 49.50 -15.29
CA ASN A 10 -10.38 48.36 -16.09
C ASN A 10 -10.74 47.17 -15.19
N PRO A 11 -12.02 46.75 -15.12
CA PRO A 11 -12.48 45.66 -14.25
C PRO A 11 -11.81 44.31 -14.58
N ALA A 12 -11.37 44.09 -15.82
CA ALA A 12 -10.66 42.87 -16.21
C ALA A 12 -9.30 42.72 -15.52
N ILE A 13 -8.60 43.85 -15.26
CA ILE A 13 -7.31 43.84 -14.57
C ILE A 13 -7.48 43.50 -13.08
N LEU A 14 -8.58 43.95 -12.47
CA LEU A 14 -8.89 43.66 -11.06
C LEU A 14 -9.23 42.18 -10.84
N ILE A 15 -10.03 41.58 -11.74
CA ILE A 15 -10.38 40.15 -11.68
C ILE A 15 -9.13 39.28 -11.83
N CYS A 16 -8.27 39.61 -12.81
CA CYS A 16 -7.02 38.88 -13.05
C CYS A 16 -6.03 38.98 -11.86
N ALA A 17 -5.98 40.12 -11.17
CA ALA A 17 -5.16 40.29 -9.98
C ALA A 17 -5.68 39.50 -8.76
N ILE A 18 -7.00 39.45 -8.55
CA ILE A 18 -7.63 38.68 -7.48
C ILE A 18 -7.40 37.19 -7.70
N ASP A 19 -7.60 36.70 -8.92
CA ASP A 19 -7.44 35.30 -9.27
C ASP A 19 -5.98 34.84 -9.06
N ARG A 20 -5.00 35.65 -9.49
CA ARG A 20 -3.58 35.39 -9.23
C ARG A 20 -3.24 35.30 -7.74
N SER A 21 -3.88 36.11 -6.89
CA SER A 21 -3.67 36.04 -5.43
C SER A 21 -4.28 34.77 -4.83
N LEU A 22 -5.47 34.36 -5.28
CA LEU A 22 -6.14 33.15 -4.82
C LEU A 22 -5.38 31.89 -5.25
N TYR A 23 -4.90 31.85 -6.51
CA TYR A 23 -4.06 30.76 -7.00
C TYR A 23 -2.77 30.63 -6.19
N LYS A 24 -2.11 31.76 -5.87
CA LYS A 24 -0.89 31.74 -5.06
C LYS A 24 -1.15 31.18 -3.65
N VAL A 25 -2.22 31.63 -2.99
CA VAL A 25 -2.61 31.13 -1.66
C VAL A 25 -2.99 29.64 -1.68
N LYS A 26 -3.64 29.16 -2.75
CA LYS A 26 -3.99 27.73 -2.90
C LYS A 26 -2.75 26.86 -3.12
N MET A 27 -1.79 27.35 -3.91
CA MET A 27 -0.53 26.66 -4.19
C MET A 27 0.37 26.58 -2.95
N ASP A 28 0.38 27.63 -2.13
CA ASP A 28 1.13 27.64 -0.87
C ASP A 28 0.52 26.68 0.16
N ARG A 29 -0.83 26.59 0.25
CA ARG A 29 -1.51 25.59 1.10
C ARG A 29 -1.20 24.15 0.71
N CYS A 30 -1.26 23.81 -0.58
CA CYS A 30 -0.92 22.47 -1.06
C CYS A 30 0.53 22.06 -0.70
N LYS A 31 1.48 23.00 -0.73
CA LYS A 31 2.87 22.73 -0.31
C LYS A 31 2.98 22.47 1.20
N ILE A 32 2.24 23.22 2.01
CA ILE A 32 2.21 23.04 3.47
C ILE A 32 1.57 21.69 3.81
N ASP A 33 0.43 21.35 3.21
CA ASP A 33 -0.26 20.08 3.45
C ASP A 33 0.62 18.87 3.05
N ASN A 34 1.31 18.96 1.91
CA ASN A 34 2.26 17.92 1.49
C ASN A 34 3.45 17.80 2.46
N PHE A 35 3.95 18.92 2.98
CA PHE A 35 5.03 18.91 3.96
C PHE A 35 4.57 18.31 5.29
N GLU A 36 3.41 18.70 5.80
CA GLU A 36 2.83 18.17 7.04
C GLU A 36 2.61 16.65 6.93
N ASN A 37 2.02 16.18 5.82
CA ASN A 37 1.85 14.75 5.57
C ASN A 37 3.19 14.00 5.54
N ASN A 38 4.22 14.57 4.91
CA ASN A 38 5.55 13.96 4.90
C ASN A 38 6.18 13.90 6.30
N VAL A 39 5.98 14.93 7.14
CA VAL A 39 6.48 14.95 8.52
C VAL A 39 5.72 13.93 9.37
N ILE A 40 4.40 13.87 9.28
CA ILE A 40 3.58 12.89 9.99
C ILE A 40 3.99 11.47 9.58
N ASP A 41 4.20 11.21 8.28
CA ASP A 41 4.68 9.92 7.79
C ASP A 41 6.07 9.57 8.32
N LEU A 42 6.97 10.55 8.43
CA LEU A 42 8.30 10.34 8.99
C LEU A 42 8.21 10.01 10.48
N VAL A 43 7.42 10.77 11.24
CA VAL A 43 7.21 10.53 12.68
C VAL A 43 6.54 9.17 12.89
N ALA A 44 5.54 8.79 12.10
CA ALA A 44 4.88 7.49 12.19
C ALA A 44 5.83 6.31 11.91
N LYS A 45 6.83 6.50 11.04
CA LYS A 45 7.86 5.49 10.76
C LYS A 45 8.92 5.40 11.85
N ILE A 46 9.23 6.52 12.51
CA ILE A 46 10.30 6.61 13.49
C ILE A 46 9.82 6.31 14.91
N ALA A 47 8.67 6.85 15.32
CA ALA A 47 8.15 6.76 16.70
C ALA A 47 8.11 5.32 17.26
N PRO A 48 7.71 4.28 16.50
CA PRO A 48 7.73 2.91 16.98
C PRO A 48 9.11 2.38 17.39
N TRP A 49 10.20 2.94 16.82
CA TRP A 49 11.57 2.57 17.18
C TRP A 49 12.03 3.18 18.50
N PHE A 50 11.41 4.27 18.94
CA PHE A 50 11.71 4.95 20.20
C PHE A 50 10.81 4.49 21.36
N ALA A 51 9.65 3.92 21.06
CA ALA A 51 8.71 3.41 22.06
C ALA A 51 9.36 2.42 23.08
N PRO A 52 10.31 1.56 22.70
CA PRO A 52 10.98 0.62 23.63
C PRO A 52 12.07 1.24 24.51
N ILE A 53 12.46 2.50 24.32
CA ILE A 53 13.60 3.07 25.05
C ILE A 53 13.35 3.15 26.57
N PRO A 54 12.19 3.63 27.05
CA PRO A 54 11.92 3.65 28.49
C PRO A 54 11.95 2.26 29.12
N THR A 55 11.42 1.25 28.43
CA THR A 55 11.38 -0.13 28.93
C THR A 55 12.77 -0.77 28.91
N ALA A 56 13.59 -0.53 27.88
CA ALA A 56 15.01 -0.92 27.87
C ALA A 56 15.78 -0.35 29.07
N PHE A 57 15.56 0.94 29.37
CA PHE A 57 16.19 1.60 30.51
C PHE A 57 15.79 0.95 31.83
N LEU A 58 14.49 0.67 32.03
CA LEU A 58 14.00 0.03 33.25
C LEU A 58 14.55 -1.38 33.43
N VAL A 59 14.58 -2.18 32.37
CA VAL A 59 15.18 -3.52 32.39
C VAL A 59 16.67 -3.43 32.71
N GLY A 60 17.41 -2.54 32.04
CA GLY A 60 18.84 -2.37 32.29
C GLY A 60 19.12 -1.94 33.73
N ARG A 61 18.38 -0.96 34.25
CA ARG A 61 18.46 -0.54 35.65
C ARG A 61 18.20 -1.69 36.61
N ALA A 62 17.13 -2.45 36.41
CA ALA A 62 16.79 -3.58 37.26
C ALA A 62 17.88 -4.66 37.27
N THR A 63 18.52 -4.93 36.12
CA THR A 63 19.64 -5.88 36.08
C THR A 63 20.89 -5.37 36.83
N VAL A 64 21.17 -4.06 36.80
CA VAL A 64 22.31 -3.49 37.54
C VAL A 64 22.02 -3.47 39.04
N GLU A 65 20.83 -3.03 39.44
CA GLU A 65 20.46 -2.88 40.85
C GLU A 65 20.22 -4.23 41.55
N HIS A 66 19.51 -5.17 40.91
CA HIS A 66 19.06 -6.40 41.58
C HIS A 66 19.91 -7.63 41.28
N LEU A 67 20.60 -7.68 40.13
CA LEU A 67 21.52 -8.77 39.79
C LEU A 67 22.99 -8.39 40.02
N GLU A 68 23.25 -7.16 40.46
CA GLU A 68 24.60 -6.61 40.68
C GLU A 68 25.48 -6.70 39.43
N TRP A 69 24.88 -6.66 38.24
CA TRP A 69 25.62 -6.73 36.99
C TRP A 69 26.32 -5.40 36.67
N PRO A 70 27.50 -5.43 36.02
CA PRO A 70 28.13 -4.23 35.50
C PRO A 70 27.19 -3.44 34.59
N VAL A 71 27.23 -2.11 34.67
CA VAL A 71 26.37 -1.19 33.90
C VAL A 71 26.36 -1.52 32.40
N ALA A 72 27.52 -1.86 31.83
CA ALA A 72 27.64 -2.24 30.43
C ALA A 72 26.79 -3.48 30.07
N ILE A 73 26.72 -4.47 30.97
CA ILE A 73 25.91 -5.68 30.77
C ILE A 73 24.43 -5.35 30.92
N GLY A 74 24.05 -4.45 31.84
CA GLY A 74 22.66 -4.02 31.98
C GLY A 74 22.13 -3.27 30.75
N ILE A 75 22.93 -2.38 30.15
CA ILE A 75 22.59 -1.72 28.89
C ILE A 75 22.37 -2.76 27.78
N LEU A 76 23.27 -3.75 27.68
CA LEU A 76 23.16 -4.82 26.69
C LEU A 76 21.90 -5.67 26.92
N ALA A 77 21.58 -6.01 28.18
CA ALA A 77 20.40 -6.78 28.52
C ALA A 77 19.11 -6.06 28.12
N GLY A 78 18.99 -4.77 28.44
CA GLY A 78 17.85 -3.93 28.02
C GLY A 78 17.73 -3.87 26.49
N ALA A 79 18.84 -3.63 25.78
CA ALA A 79 18.84 -3.58 24.32
C ALA A 79 18.43 -4.90 23.67
N VAL A 80 18.92 -6.04 24.18
CA VAL A 80 18.59 -7.37 23.67
C VAL A 80 17.12 -7.70 23.89
N ILE A 81 16.60 -7.46 25.10
CA ILE A 81 15.20 -7.76 25.44
C ILE A 81 14.25 -6.97 24.56
N GLU A 82 14.45 -5.65 24.41
CA GLU A 82 13.58 -4.84 23.55
C GLU A 82 13.71 -5.17 22.06
N SER A 83 14.92 -5.47 21.58
CA SER A 83 15.13 -5.93 20.21
C SER A 83 14.35 -7.22 19.93
N LEU A 84 14.36 -8.14 20.90
CA LEU A 84 13.61 -9.39 20.81
C LEU A 84 12.10 -9.12 20.78
N GLY A 85 11.60 -8.22 21.64
CA GLY A 85 10.19 -7.81 21.65
C GLY A 85 9.73 -7.21 20.31
N LEU A 86 10.52 -6.28 19.75
CA LEU A 86 10.24 -5.67 18.45
C LEU A 86 10.21 -6.70 17.31
N VAL A 87 11.22 -7.58 17.26
CA VAL A 87 11.31 -8.60 16.21
C VAL A 87 10.13 -9.57 16.29
N THR A 88 9.77 -10.01 17.51
CA THR A 88 8.64 -10.94 17.72
C THR A 88 7.31 -10.32 17.28
N CYS A 89 7.07 -9.05 17.62
CA CYS A 89 5.87 -8.32 17.17
C CYS A 89 5.83 -8.17 15.64
N ALA A 90 6.96 -7.81 15.02
CA ALA A 90 7.05 -7.69 13.56
C ALA A 90 6.76 -9.02 12.85
N THR A 91 7.35 -10.12 13.33
CA THR A 91 7.09 -11.45 12.78
C THR A 91 5.65 -11.88 12.98
N ALA A 92 5.02 -11.59 14.13
CA ALA A 92 3.61 -11.88 14.34
C ALA A 92 2.72 -11.15 13.32
N LEU A 93 3.00 -9.87 13.05
CA LEU A 93 2.29 -9.09 12.03
C LEU A 93 2.50 -9.66 10.62
N ASP A 94 3.72 -10.03 10.26
CA ASP A 94 4.04 -10.67 8.97
C ASP A 94 3.26 -11.99 8.79
N LEU A 95 3.22 -12.84 9.82
CA LEU A 95 2.48 -14.10 9.79
C LEU A 95 0.97 -13.87 9.72
N TYR A 96 0.46 -12.84 10.39
CA TYR A 96 -0.94 -12.45 10.32
C TYR A 96 -1.33 -11.98 8.91
N GLN A 97 -0.56 -11.06 8.33
CA GLN A 97 -0.78 -10.56 6.97
C GLN A 97 -0.67 -11.69 5.93
N PHE A 98 0.28 -12.60 6.11
CA PHE A 98 0.37 -13.80 5.27
C PHE A 98 -0.91 -14.63 5.35
N ASN A 99 -1.42 -14.89 6.55
CA ASN A 99 -2.63 -15.69 6.74
C ASN A 99 -3.89 -15.03 6.15
N GLN A 100 -3.95 -13.70 6.07
CA GLN A 100 -5.03 -12.99 5.38
C GLN A 100 -4.94 -13.10 3.85
N ASN A 101 -3.72 -13.04 3.30
CA ASN A 101 -3.48 -12.96 1.86
C ASN A 101 -3.11 -14.30 1.20
N ARG A 102 -3.02 -15.39 1.97
CA ARG A 102 -2.64 -16.72 1.46
C ARG A 102 -3.69 -17.29 0.51
N ARG A 103 -3.25 -18.18 -0.39
CA ARG A 103 -4.16 -18.98 -1.21
C ARG A 103 -4.80 -20.05 -0.35
N LYS A 104 -5.96 -20.57 -0.77
CA LYS A 104 -6.67 -21.65 -0.07
C LYS A 104 -5.83 -22.92 0.10
N ASN A 105 -4.92 -23.18 -0.83
CA ASN A 105 -4.09 -24.39 -0.84
C ASN A 105 -2.78 -24.24 -0.05
N ASP A 106 -2.41 -23.02 0.36
CA ASP A 106 -1.17 -22.79 1.10
C ASP A 106 -1.40 -23.08 2.60
N PRO A 107 -0.54 -23.89 3.25
CA PRO A 107 -0.70 -24.19 4.67
C PRO A 107 -0.60 -22.91 5.51
N PRO A 108 -1.45 -22.73 6.55
CA PRO A 108 -1.43 -21.54 7.37
C PRO A 108 -0.07 -21.35 8.05
N ALA A 109 0.34 -20.10 8.25
CA ALA A 109 1.47 -19.75 9.07
C ALA A 109 1.11 -19.88 10.57
N PRO A 110 2.06 -20.29 11.44
CA PRO A 110 1.82 -20.52 12.87
C PRO A 110 1.69 -19.22 13.67
N PHE A 111 0.71 -18.38 13.34
CA PHE A 111 0.48 -17.08 13.98
C PHE A 111 0.24 -17.21 15.50
N GLY A 112 -0.47 -18.26 15.95
CA GLY A 112 -0.70 -18.49 17.37
C GLY A 112 0.59 -18.69 18.17
N LEU A 113 1.62 -19.31 17.57
CA LEU A 113 2.93 -19.46 18.20
C LEU A 113 3.60 -18.10 18.41
N ALA A 114 3.55 -17.21 17.41
CA ALA A 114 4.13 -15.87 17.51
C ALA A 114 3.43 -15.01 18.58
N VAL A 115 2.09 -15.06 18.65
CA VAL A 115 1.34 -14.37 19.72
C VAL A 115 1.73 -14.92 21.10
N PHE A 116 1.91 -16.23 21.22
CA PHE A 116 2.38 -16.84 22.47
C PHE A 116 3.79 -16.36 22.86
N LEU A 117 4.71 -16.20 21.91
CA LEU A 117 6.04 -15.62 22.18
C LEU A 117 5.95 -14.16 22.66
N ILE A 118 5.04 -13.36 22.10
CA ILE A 118 4.79 -11.97 22.58
C ILE A 118 4.33 -11.98 24.03
N LEU A 119 3.44 -12.92 24.41
CA LEU A 119 2.98 -13.04 25.79
C LEU A 119 4.12 -13.44 26.74
N ILE A 120 4.96 -14.42 26.36
CA ILE A 120 6.14 -14.79 27.15
C ILE A 120 7.06 -13.59 27.31
N TYR A 121 7.35 -12.87 26.23
CA TYR A 121 8.17 -11.67 26.25
C TYR A 121 7.62 -10.63 27.25
N PHE A 122 6.32 -10.34 27.18
CA PHE A 122 5.68 -9.38 28.07
C PHE A 122 5.79 -9.80 29.54
N VAL A 123 5.53 -11.08 29.84
CA VAL A 123 5.68 -11.62 31.19
C VAL A 123 7.11 -11.47 31.71
N VAL A 124 8.12 -11.77 30.87
CA VAL A 124 9.53 -11.62 31.24
C VAL A 124 9.90 -10.16 31.49
N ALA A 125 9.49 -9.23 30.62
CA ALA A 125 9.77 -7.81 30.76
C ALA A 125 9.13 -7.25 32.05
N VAL A 126 7.87 -7.60 32.34
CA VAL A 126 7.17 -7.23 33.57
C VAL A 126 7.83 -7.85 34.80
N PHE A 127 8.25 -9.11 34.72
CA PHE A 127 8.93 -9.77 35.83
C PHE A 127 10.25 -9.07 36.18
N LEU A 128 11.09 -8.79 35.18
CA LEU A 128 12.39 -8.14 35.40
C LEU A 128 12.26 -6.70 35.89
N THR A 129 11.17 -6.00 35.55
CA THR A 129 11.00 -4.58 35.93
C THR A 129 10.19 -4.40 37.21
N ILE A 130 9.01 -5.00 37.30
CA ILE A 130 8.06 -4.76 38.41
C ILE A 130 8.28 -5.76 39.55
N VAL A 131 8.47 -7.04 39.25
CA VAL A 131 8.51 -8.07 40.30
C VAL A 131 9.80 -7.97 41.11
N LEU A 132 10.94 -7.71 40.47
CA LEU A 132 12.20 -7.50 41.18
C LEU A 132 12.19 -6.24 42.06
N ASP A 133 11.54 -5.17 41.62
CA ASP A 133 11.38 -3.95 42.43
C ASP A 133 10.51 -4.18 43.67
N ILE A 134 9.48 -5.04 43.59
CA ILE A 134 8.57 -5.33 44.72
C ILE A 134 9.17 -6.37 45.67
N GLN A 135 9.81 -7.42 45.15
CA GLN A 135 10.34 -8.52 45.95
C GLN A 135 11.76 -8.90 45.52
N PRO A 136 12.79 -8.23 46.09
CA PRO A 136 14.19 -8.47 45.76
C PRO A 136 14.66 -9.91 46.01
N ALA A 137 13.98 -10.67 46.88
CA ALA A 137 14.30 -12.07 47.16
C ALA A 137 14.24 -12.99 45.91
N TRP A 138 13.55 -12.57 44.84
CA TRP A 138 13.48 -13.32 43.57
C TRP A 138 14.69 -13.07 42.66
N SER A 139 15.64 -12.21 43.05
CA SER A 139 16.88 -11.98 42.31
C SER A 139 17.68 -13.28 42.09
N LEU A 140 17.55 -14.24 43.00
CA LEU A 140 18.17 -15.57 42.86
C LEU A 140 17.61 -16.38 41.67
N VAL A 141 16.34 -16.18 41.32
CA VAL A 141 15.65 -16.90 40.24
C VAL A 141 15.73 -16.15 38.92
N ALA A 142 15.90 -14.82 38.96
CA ALA A 142 15.92 -13.98 37.76
C ALA A 142 16.94 -14.41 36.68
N PRO A 143 18.17 -14.85 37.00
CA PRO A 143 19.09 -15.38 35.99
C PRO A 143 18.55 -16.58 35.21
N ALA A 144 17.64 -17.37 35.79
CA ALA A 144 17.03 -18.53 35.12
C ALA A 144 16.08 -18.15 33.97
N ILE A 145 15.71 -16.87 33.86
CA ILE A 145 14.86 -16.36 32.78
C ILE A 145 15.65 -16.20 31.47
N PHE A 146 16.95 -15.94 31.52
CA PHE A 146 17.75 -15.73 30.30
C PHE A 146 17.81 -16.98 29.39
N PRO A 147 17.94 -18.22 29.90
CA PRO A 147 17.75 -19.42 29.08
C PRO A 147 16.37 -19.51 28.40
N LEU A 148 15.30 -19.09 29.07
CA LEU A 148 13.96 -19.03 28.47
C LEU A 148 13.90 -18.01 27.33
N LEU A 149 14.52 -16.83 27.51
CA LEU A 149 14.64 -15.83 26.45
C LEU A 149 15.46 -16.34 25.26
N SER A 150 16.51 -17.13 25.52
CA SER A 150 17.28 -17.77 24.45
C SER A 150 16.41 -18.71 23.62
N LEU A 151 15.56 -19.51 24.27
CA LEU A 151 14.60 -20.38 23.58
C LEU A 151 13.59 -19.57 22.74
N VAL A 152 13.09 -18.44 23.26
CA VAL A 152 12.23 -17.51 22.51
C VAL A 152 12.96 -17.00 21.27
N GLY A 153 14.20 -16.53 21.41
CA GLY A 153 15.01 -16.03 20.30
C GLY A 153 15.27 -17.08 19.21
N VAL A 154 15.58 -18.33 19.58
CA VAL A 154 15.78 -19.41 18.61
C VAL A 154 14.46 -19.75 17.90
N THR A 155 13.36 -19.80 18.64
CA THR A 155 12.02 -20.06 18.07
C THR A 155 11.63 -18.97 17.08
N GLU A 156 11.93 -17.72 17.42
CA GLU A 156 11.68 -16.56 16.57
C GLU A 156 12.49 -16.59 15.27
N ILE A 157 13.79 -16.94 15.34
CA ILE A 157 14.62 -17.15 14.14
C ILE A 157 14.04 -18.27 13.27
N ALA A 158 13.59 -19.36 13.87
CA ALA A 158 12.98 -20.48 13.15
C ALA A 158 11.66 -20.07 12.47
N LEU A 159 10.79 -19.31 13.17
CA LEU A 159 9.57 -18.74 12.60
C LEU A 159 9.87 -17.86 11.39
N ARG A 160 10.83 -16.95 11.54
CA ARG A 160 11.21 -16.02 10.48
C ARG A 160 11.81 -16.72 9.28
N LYS A 161 12.68 -17.70 9.48
CA LYS A 161 13.24 -18.53 8.40
C LYS A 161 12.14 -19.27 7.65
N ASN A 162 11.23 -19.92 8.39
CA ASN A 162 10.10 -20.63 7.81
C ASN A 162 9.17 -19.70 6.99
N TYR A 163 8.98 -18.46 7.44
CA TYR A 163 8.23 -17.46 6.71
C TYR A 163 8.94 -17.04 5.41
N GLN A 164 10.23 -16.73 5.46
CA GLN A 164 11.02 -16.34 4.29
C GLN A 164 11.04 -17.45 3.23
N ASP A 165 11.23 -18.70 3.65
CA ASP A 165 11.21 -19.86 2.75
C ASP A 165 9.86 -19.99 2.01
N ARG A 166 8.73 -19.67 2.67
CA ARG A 166 7.40 -19.68 2.04
C ARG A 166 7.25 -18.57 1.01
N ILE A 167 7.67 -17.35 1.34
CA ILE A 167 7.63 -16.23 0.40
C ILE A 167 8.49 -16.52 -0.83
N GLN A 168 9.68 -17.08 -0.63
CA GLN A 168 10.58 -17.46 -1.71
C GLN A 168 9.99 -18.58 -2.59
N LYS A 169 9.39 -19.62 -2.00
CA LYS A 169 8.69 -20.68 -2.76
C LYS A 169 7.56 -20.12 -3.62
N ILE A 170 6.74 -19.22 -3.07
CA ILE A 170 5.65 -18.57 -3.82
C ILE A 170 6.20 -17.68 -4.94
N ALA A 171 7.31 -16.98 -4.70
CA ALA A 171 7.96 -16.15 -5.71
C ALA A 171 8.52 -17.01 -6.86
N ASN A 172 9.21 -18.10 -6.54
CA ASN A 172 9.77 -19.03 -7.51
C ASN A 172 8.67 -19.69 -8.34
N GLU A 173 7.61 -20.21 -7.69
CA GLU A 173 6.47 -20.80 -8.41
C GLU A 173 5.78 -19.78 -9.36
N LYS A 174 5.68 -18.51 -8.95
CA LYS A 174 5.18 -17.44 -9.82
C LYS A 174 6.13 -17.15 -10.98
N ALA A 175 7.44 -17.22 -10.77
CA ALA A 175 8.44 -17.04 -11.81
C ALA A 175 8.42 -18.20 -12.82
N ASP A 176 8.35 -19.44 -12.34
CA ASP A 176 8.28 -20.64 -13.18
C ASP A 176 7.03 -20.64 -14.06
N ARG A 177 5.87 -20.31 -13.50
CA ARG A 177 4.62 -20.15 -14.27
C ARG A 177 4.70 -19.04 -15.31
N ARG A 178 5.49 -17.99 -15.07
CA ARG A 178 5.71 -16.92 -16.06
C ARG A 178 6.64 -17.39 -17.16
N ALA A 179 7.72 -18.10 -16.82
CA ALA A 179 8.65 -18.68 -17.78
C ALA A 179 7.96 -19.73 -18.68
N GLU A 180 7.14 -20.61 -18.11
CA GLU A 180 6.37 -21.61 -18.86
C GLU A 180 5.40 -20.96 -19.85
N ARG A 181 4.72 -19.88 -19.46
CA ARG A 181 3.85 -19.11 -20.36
C ARG A 181 4.64 -18.44 -21.49
N GLN A 182 5.84 -17.94 -21.21
CA GLN A 182 6.71 -17.33 -22.21
C GLN A 182 7.24 -18.39 -23.19
N ALA A 183 7.71 -19.54 -22.71
CA ALA A 183 8.16 -20.67 -23.52
C ALA A 183 7.03 -21.25 -24.38
N SER A 184 5.84 -21.40 -23.82
CA SER A 184 4.65 -21.84 -24.58
C SER A 184 4.28 -20.85 -25.68
N SER A 185 4.48 -19.55 -25.43
CA SER A 185 4.22 -18.49 -26.42
C SER A 185 5.28 -18.46 -27.53
N SER A 186 6.56 -18.73 -27.23
CA SER A 186 7.63 -18.79 -28.23
C SER A 186 7.55 -20.05 -29.09
N ASN A 187 7.28 -21.22 -28.49
CA ASN A 187 7.09 -22.46 -29.24
C ASN A 187 5.90 -22.35 -30.20
N ARG A 188 4.79 -21.72 -29.76
CA ARG A 188 3.64 -21.46 -30.63
C ARG A 188 3.99 -20.57 -31.84
N ARG A 189 5.00 -19.70 -31.74
CA ARG A 189 5.45 -18.87 -32.88
C ARG A 189 6.40 -19.62 -33.82
N GLN A 190 7.22 -20.53 -33.31
CA GLN A 190 8.14 -21.32 -34.13
C GLN A 190 7.44 -22.44 -34.91
N ASP A 191 6.39 -23.05 -34.35
CA ASP A 191 5.59 -24.07 -35.05
C ASP A 191 4.82 -23.52 -36.26
N LEU A 192 4.64 -22.19 -36.34
CA LEU A 192 4.06 -21.49 -37.48
C LEU A 192 5.07 -21.22 -38.62
N GLN A 193 6.32 -21.68 -38.49
CA GLN A 193 7.40 -21.41 -39.45
C GLN A 193 7.97 -22.66 -40.15
N VAL A 194 7.22 -23.78 -40.22
CA VAL A 194 7.58 -24.91 -41.09
C VAL A 194 7.01 -24.71 -42.51
N PRO A 195 7.86 -24.66 -43.55
CA PRO A 195 7.44 -24.53 -44.94
C PRO A 195 7.15 -25.92 -45.53
N GLY A 196 5.89 -26.23 -45.80
CA GLY A 196 5.54 -27.49 -46.47
C GLY A 196 4.04 -27.68 -46.63
N GLN A 197 3.56 -27.46 -47.85
CA GLN A 197 2.18 -27.63 -48.30
C GLN A 197 1.63 -29.03 -47.94
N ALA A 198 0.63 -29.11 -47.05
CA ALA A 198 -0.56 -29.95 -47.20
C ALA A 198 -1.36 -30.01 -45.89
N SER A 199 -2.68 -29.80 -46.00
CA SER A 199 -3.68 -30.00 -44.94
C SER A 199 -3.80 -28.93 -43.85
N LEU A 200 -3.89 -27.66 -44.27
CA LEU A 200 -4.10 -26.49 -43.40
C LEU A 200 -5.57 -26.10 -43.15
N SER A 201 -6.56 -26.78 -43.75
CA SER A 201 -7.96 -26.28 -43.71
C SER A 201 -8.74 -26.63 -42.44
N ASP A 202 -8.44 -27.73 -41.74
CA ASP A 202 -9.30 -28.20 -40.64
C ASP A 202 -8.86 -27.79 -39.22
N MET A 203 -7.56 -27.57 -38.98
CA MET A 203 -7.09 -27.18 -37.63
C MET A 203 -7.04 -25.67 -37.36
N LEU A 204 -7.09 -24.82 -38.40
CA LEU A 204 -7.24 -23.36 -38.25
C LEU A 204 -8.64 -22.94 -37.76
N SER A 205 -9.64 -23.82 -37.89
CA SER A 205 -11.04 -23.53 -37.55
C SER A 205 -11.28 -23.33 -36.04
N LYS A 206 -10.57 -24.03 -35.16
CA LYS A 206 -10.78 -23.95 -33.69
C LYS A 206 -10.13 -22.73 -33.03
N ASN A 207 -8.95 -22.28 -33.49
CA ASN A 207 -8.34 -21.05 -32.97
C ASN A 207 -9.07 -19.80 -33.47
N GLY A 208 -9.61 -19.83 -34.70
CA GLY A 208 -10.45 -18.76 -35.23
C GLY A 208 -11.69 -18.48 -34.37
N GLN A 209 -12.29 -19.51 -33.75
CA GLN A 209 -13.42 -19.33 -32.83
C GLN A 209 -13.05 -18.59 -31.54
N LEU A 210 -11.86 -18.85 -30.99
CA LEU A 210 -11.42 -18.22 -29.73
C LEU A 210 -11.06 -16.76 -29.95
N ASP A 211 -10.38 -16.46 -31.07
CA ASP A 211 -10.08 -15.09 -31.50
C ASP A 211 -11.36 -14.33 -31.88
N MET A 212 -12.33 -14.98 -32.54
CA MET A 212 -13.65 -14.38 -32.79
C MET A 212 -14.37 -14.02 -31.49
N ASN A 213 -14.32 -14.88 -30.47
CA ASN A 213 -14.96 -14.62 -29.19
C ASN A 213 -14.28 -13.46 -28.44
N LEU A 214 -12.95 -13.36 -28.49
CA LEU A 214 -12.21 -12.25 -27.89
C LEU A 214 -12.51 -10.93 -28.61
N ASN A 215 -12.55 -10.94 -29.94
CA ASN A 215 -12.94 -9.78 -30.75
C ASN A 215 -14.40 -9.37 -30.51
N LYS A 216 -15.34 -10.32 -30.40
CA LYS A 216 -16.75 -10.05 -30.05
C LYS A 216 -16.88 -9.45 -28.65
N LEU A 217 -16.12 -9.94 -27.67
CA LEU A 217 -16.13 -9.40 -26.31
C LEU A 217 -15.53 -7.99 -26.25
N GLN A 218 -14.43 -7.74 -26.97
CA GLN A 218 -13.85 -6.40 -27.08
C GLN A 218 -14.78 -5.42 -27.80
N ALA A 219 -15.40 -5.84 -28.90
CA ALA A 219 -16.40 -5.06 -29.62
C ALA A 219 -17.60 -4.72 -28.73
N GLY A 220 -18.10 -5.68 -27.94
CA GLY A 220 -19.18 -5.42 -26.98
C GLY A 220 -18.81 -4.44 -25.87
N ARG A 221 -17.58 -4.52 -25.34
CA ARG A 221 -17.08 -3.55 -24.35
C ARG A 221 -16.92 -2.15 -24.95
N LYS A 222 -16.40 -2.07 -26.18
CA LYS A 222 -16.22 -0.81 -26.89
C LYS A 222 -17.58 -0.16 -27.20
N ALA A 223 -18.53 -0.91 -27.77
CA ALA A 223 -19.88 -0.42 -28.02
C ALA A 223 -20.58 0.06 -26.74
N LYS A 224 -20.41 -0.64 -25.61
CA LYS A 224 -20.96 -0.21 -24.33
C LYS A 224 -20.30 1.06 -23.81
N LEU A 225 -19.00 1.22 -24.01
CA LEU A 225 -18.29 2.45 -23.66
C LEU A 225 -18.74 3.61 -24.55
N ASP A 226 -18.82 3.41 -25.85
CA ASP A 226 -19.26 4.42 -26.82
C ASP A 226 -20.69 4.89 -26.50
N SER A 227 -21.63 3.97 -26.21
CA SER A 227 -22.99 4.33 -25.80
C SER A 227 -23.06 5.16 -24.50
N ARG A 228 -22.08 4.99 -23.61
CA ARG A 228 -21.98 5.79 -22.38
C ARG A 228 -21.39 7.16 -22.64
N LEU A 229 -20.42 7.26 -23.56
CA LEU A 229 -19.85 8.54 -23.98
C LEU A 229 -20.90 9.38 -24.71
N ASP A 230 -21.69 8.77 -25.59
CA ASP A 230 -22.76 9.48 -26.31
C ASP A 230 -23.83 9.99 -25.34
N ARG A 231 -24.23 9.16 -24.36
CA ARG A 231 -25.17 9.59 -23.32
C ARG A 231 -24.59 10.68 -22.41
N LEU A 232 -23.28 10.69 -22.19
CA LEU A 232 -22.60 11.74 -21.45
C LEU A 232 -22.64 13.07 -22.22
N LEU A 233 -22.42 13.03 -23.54
CA LEU A 233 -22.53 14.21 -24.42
C LEU A 233 -23.95 14.78 -24.41
N ASP A 234 -24.97 13.94 -24.53
CA ASP A 234 -26.38 14.35 -24.50
C ASP A 234 -26.77 15.08 -23.20
N ILE A 235 -26.27 14.59 -22.06
CA ILE A 235 -26.48 15.23 -20.75
C ILE A 235 -25.87 16.64 -20.72
N TYR A 236 -24.64 16.82 -21.20
CA TYR A 236 -23.98 18.13 -21.21
C TYR A 236 -24.51 19.06 -22.29
N HIS A 237 -25.01 18.53 -23.41
CA HIS A 237 -25.71 19.33 -24.42
C HIS A 237 -26.99 19.95 -23.84
N THR A 238 -27.72 19.20 -23.01
CA THR A 238 -28.95 19.69 -22.37
C THR A 238 -28.65 20.61 -21.18
N ASN A 239 -27.61 20.31 -20.39
CA ASN A 239 -27.27 21.03 -19.17
C ASN A 239 -25.74 21.22 -19.03
N PRO A 240 -25.14 22.26 -19.63
CA PRO A 240 -23.69 22.44 -19.67
C PRO A 240 -23.07 22.75 -18.29
N SER A 241 -23.86 23.26 -17.35
CA SER A 241 -23.44 23.59 -15.98
C SER A 241 -23.58 22.43 -14.97
N LEU A 242 -23.96 21.23 -15.44
CA LEU A 242 -24.23 20.10 -14.55
C LEU A 242 -22.96 19.59 -13.85
N GLY A 243 -23.03 19.41 -12.53
CA GLY A 243 -21.90 18.95 -11.75
C GLY A 243 -21.52 17.48 -12.01
N ILE A 244 -20.22 17.18 -11.97
CA ILE A 244 -19.68 15.83 -12.19
C ILE A 244 -20.30 14.77 -11.26
N SER A 245 -20.61 15.16 -10.01
CA SER A 245 -21.26 14.27 -9.03
C SER A 245 -22.68 13.87 -9.45
N ASP A 246 -23.42 14.78 -10.08
CA ASP A 246 -24.81 14.53 -10.51
C ASP A 246 -24.83 13.72 -11.80
N VAL A 247 -23.91 14.01 -12.72
CA VAL A 247 -23.68 13.19 -13.93
C VAL A 247 -23.30 11.75 -13.57
N ALA A 248 -22.43 11.56 -12.58
CA ALA A 248 -22.06 10.23 -12.08
C ALA A 248 -23.27 9.44 -11.55
N ARG A 249 -24.19 10.14 -10.85
CA ARG A 249 -25.45 9.55 -10.37
C ARG A 249 -26.40 9.20 -11.53
N LEU A 250 -26.57 10.11 -12.51
CA LEU A 250 -27.43 9.89 -13.68
C LEU A 250 -26.97 8.70 -14.55
N LEU A 251 -25.65 8.53 -14.71
CA LEU A 251 -25.07 7.43 -15.49
C LEU A 251 -24.78 6.16 -14.67
N ASN A 252 -25.02 6.19 -13.35
CA ASN A 252 -24.71 5.11 -12.42
C ASN A 252 -23.26 4.60 -12.53
N VAL A 253 -22.30 5.52 -12.48
CA VAL A 253 -20.86 5.23 -12.53
C VAL A 253 -20.11 6.03 -11.47
N SER A 254 -18.86 5.66 -11.18
CA SER A 254 -18.04 6.41 -10.21
C SER A 254 -17.63 7.77 -10.78
N ARG A 255 -17.39 8.74 -9.89
CA ARG A 255 -16.88 10.08 -10.27
C ARG A 255 -15.56 9.99 -11.04
N GLN A 256 -14.67 9.08 -10.65
CA GLN A 256 -13.39 8.85 -11.33
C GLN A 256 -13.59 8.37 -12.77
N THR A 257 -14.60 7.52 -13.02
CA THR A 257 -14.95 7.09 -14.38
C THR A 257 -15.43 8.27 -15.23
N ILE A 258 -16.22 9.20 -14.68
CA ILE A 258 -16.63 10.41 -15.40
C ILE A 258 -15.43 11.27 -15.78
N TYR A 259 -14.47 11.49 -14.88
CA TYR A 259 -13.23 12.22 -15.22
C TYR A 259 -12.47 11.56 -16.39
N SER A 260 -12.37 10.23 -16.39
CA SER A 260 -11.74 9.50 -17.49
C SER A 260 -12.51 9.62 -18.81
N TYR A 261 -13.85 9.60 -18.76
CA TYR A 261 -14.68 9.81 -19.96
C TYR A 261 -14.55 11.23 -20.51
N LEU A 262 -14.53 12.25 -19.65
CA LEU A 262 -14.30 13.64 -20.06
C LEU A 262 -12.93 13.82 -20.70
N GLU A 263 -11.88 13.24 -20.13
CA GLU A 263 -10.54 13.28 -20.72
C GLU A 263 -10.50 12.63 -22.11
N GLN A 264 -11.21 11.52 -22.31
CA GLN A 264 -11.32 10.87 -23.62
C GLN A 264 -12.07 11.73 -24.64
N LEU A 265 -13.18 12.36 -24.25
CA LEU A 265 -13.96 13.25 -25.11
C LEU A 265 -13.19 14.53 -25.47
N GLU A 266 -12.43 15.08 -24.53
CA GLU A 266 -11.59 16.25 -24.72
C GLU A 266 -10.43 15.95 -25.69
N LYS A 267 -9.78 14.78 -25.55
CA LYS A 267 -8.77 14.31 -26.52
C LYS A 267 -9.36 14.05 -27.91
N ALA A 268 -10.61 13.62 -27.98
CA ALA A 268 -11.34 13.44 -29.24
C ALA A 268 -11.82 14.78 -29.85
N GLY A 269 -11.63 15.91 -29.17
CA GLY A 269 -12.08 17.23 -29.62
C GLY A 269 -13.59 17.45 -29.55
N LYS A 270 -14.34 16.55 -28.90
CA LYS A 270 -15.82 16.63 -28.81
C LYS A 270 -16.31 17.57 -27.71
N ILE A 271 -15.46 17.94 -26.76
CA ILE A 271 -15.81 18.86 -25.67
C ILE A 271 -14.67 19.81 -25.36
N ARG A 272 -15.00 20.96 -24.76
CA ARG A 272 -14.05 21.90 -24.16
C ARG A 272 -14.55 22.34 -22.79
N ARG A 273 -13.62 22.45 -21.84
CA ARG A 273 -13.90 22.97 -20.50
C ARG A 273 -13.81 24.50 -20.53
N THR A 274 -14.86 25.18 -20.11
CA THR A 274 -14.90 26.64 -19.94
C THR A 274 -15.13 26.99 -18.47
N ASP A 275 -14.91 28.24 -18.09
CA ASP A 275 -15.13 28.70 -16.70
C ASP A 275 -16.60 28.56 -16.26
N GLN A 276 -17.51 28.40 -17.22
CA GLN A 276 -18.96 28.26 -17.00
C GLN A 276 -19.46 26.81 -17.04
N GLY A 277 -18.61 25.84 -17.41
CA GLY A 277 -18.99 24.43 -17.47
C GLY A 277 -18.27 23.62 -18.55
N ILE A 278 -18.95 22.61 -19.08
CA ILE A 278 -18.45 21.78 -20.18
C ILE A 278 -19.29 22.09 -21.41
N GLU A 279 -18.64 22.59 -22.46
CA GLU A 279 -19.25 22.87 -23.75
C GLU A 279 -18.95 21.73 -24.73
N VAL A 280 -19.97 21.26 -25.43
CA VAL A 280 -19.85 20.24 -26.49
C VAL A 280 -19.50 20.94 -27.80
N ILE A 281 -18.43 20.50 -28.45
CA ILE A 281 -17.97 21.01 -29.75
C ILE A 281 -18.30 19.95 -30.78
N GLU A 282 -19.16 20.29 -31.74
CA GLU A 282 -19.55 19.41 -32.85
C GLU A 282 -18.51 19.42 -33.98
#